data_AF-A0A351MT83-F1
#
_entry.id   AF-A0A351MT83-F1
#
_cell.length_a   1.000
_cell.length_b   1.000
_cell.length_c   1.000
_cell.angle_alpha   90.00
_cell.angle_beta   90.00
_cell.angle_gamma   90.00
#
_symmetry.space_group_name_H-M   'P 1'
#
loop_
_entity.id
_entity.type
_entity.pdbx_description
1 polymer ?
#
loop_
_entity_poly.entity_id
_entity_poly.type
_entity_poly.pdbx_seq_one_letter_code
_entity_poly.pdbx_strand_id
1 'polypeptide(L)'
;MKQRRGSVVIVVLVLVALGSMLMLRLIDDNSLELSLASREADRQRLRSEAWSEAELLIATLAEIRQIDSSRMHVPEQGWGDPHSYAGIGVRPGLTVTYTFEDESAKLSLPNLSLLDLTNLFEALGLTLRDAQTVSDALFAWMKPAREAQDEQAGSLAYERAGLSFHQPERSLRSFEELRSIGVVRNFFFDEDSRPKQLFEDFKRCVSLYQFSATNVNTCDPLILKSKGFDDRQIELTLAFRTDPSRRPSMSAPYFRSMTEYRSLVAGGANTAGLGTLCRLLRAHITLREGRAVHEVAVLVSFDTAATFPAAMPDPDAEGAIERSTNGTSTPSIQTADKSKVSSSTTGTKTNNRQTAGTQNLTTGRSSLGGTSGTASGSIQYPLPILEWGESSGRAELEITDAPRNRTTLTALSDSSPLQPENLTEAPNPRPAPGTTR
;
A
#
# COMPACT_ATOMS: atom_id res chain seq x y z
N MET A 1 -9.72 84.01 22.74
CA MET A 1 -9.45 83.26 21.48
C MET A 1 -8.66 81.92 21.65
N LYS A 2 -8.23 81.51 22.85
CA LYS A 2 -7.44 80.26 23.07
C LYS A 2 -8.24 78.93 23.09
N GLN A 3 -9.56 78.95 23.31
CA GLN A 3 -10.37 77.72 23.46
C GLN A 3 -10.66 76.98 22.13
N ARG A 4 -10.65 77.66 20.98
CA ARG A 4 -10.93 77.02 19.69
C ARG A 4 -9.80 76.12 19.18
N ARG A 5 -8.56 76.30 19.66
CA ARG A 5 -7.40 75.50 19.22
C ARG A 5 -7.26 74.17 19.98
N GLY A 6 -7.72 74.08 21.24
CA GLY A 6 -7.73 72.83 22.01
C GLY A 6 -8.78 71.82 21.52
N SER A 7 -9.95 72.32 21.09
CA SER A 7 -11.01 71.46 20.53
C SER A 7 -10.59 70.75 19.24
N VAL A 8 -9.80 71.39 18.39
CA VAL A 8 -9.31 70.78 17.14
C VAL A 8 -8.35 69.63 17.43
N VAL A 9 -7.46 69.81 18.41
CA VAL A 9 -6.52 68.74 18.82
C VAL A 9 -7.27 67.54 19.37
N ILE A 10 -8.30 67.76 20.21
CA ILE A 10 -9.11 66.66 20.76
C ILE A 10 -9.85 65.90 19.67
N VAL A 11 -10.47 66.60 18.71
CA VAL A 11 -11.18 65.96 17.60
C VAL A 11 -10.22 65.12 16.76
N VAL A 12 -9.03 65.64 16.43
CA VAL A 12 -8.02 64.87 15.69
C VAL A 12 -7.56 63.64 16.48
N LEU A 13 -7.37 63.77 17.80
CA LEU A 13 -6.92 62.66 18.65
C LEU A 13 -7.99 61.58 18.77
N VAL A 14 -9.26 61.96 18.89
CA VAL A 14 -10.40 61.04 18.88
C VAL A 14 -10.51 60.33 17.53
N LEU A 15 -10.33 61.06 16.42
CA LEU A 15 -10.43 60.49 15.08
C LEU A 15 -9.27 59.51 14.78
N VAL A 16 -8.05 59.84 15.22
CA VAL A 16 -6.89 58.94 15.15
C VAL A 16 -7.11 57.71 16.05
N ALA A 17 -7.64 57.88 17.27
CA ALA A 17 -7.94 56.76 18.16
C ALA A 17 -9.02 55.83 17.58
N LEU A 18 -10.08 56.39 17.00
CA LEU A 18 -11.13 55.64 16.29
C LEU A 18 -10.56 54.91 15.07
N GLY A 19 -9.71 55.57 14.28
CA GLY A 19 -9.04 54.97 13.13
C GLY A 19 -8.11 53.82 13.54
N SER A 20 -7.36 53.97 14.63
CA SER A 20 -6.50 52.92 15.18
C SER A 20 -7.30 51.73 15.69
N MET A 21 -8.43 51.98 16.37
CA MET A 21 -9.31 50.91 16.89
C MET A 21 -9.97 50.13 15.75
N LEU A 22 -10.37 50.83 14.68
CA LEU A 22 -10.98 50.23 13.50
C LEU A 22 -9.97 49.38 12.71
N MET A 23 -8.72 49.86 12.57
CA MET A 23 -7.63 49.08 11.98
C MET A 23 -7.31 47.82 12.78
N LEU A 24 -7.25 47.89 14.12
CA LEU A 24 -6.96 46.73 14.95
C LEU A 24 -8.04 45.64 14.80
N ARG A 25 -9.32 46.04 14.77
CA ARG A 25 -10.43 45.11 14.50
C ARG A 25 -10.35 44.48 13.11
N LEU A 26 -10.01 45.26 12.09
CA LEU A 26 -9.84 44.75 10.73
C LEU A 26 -8.70 43.73 10.61
N ILE A 27 -7.61 43.94 11.36
CA ILE A 27 -6.49 42.99 11.41
C ILE A 27 -6.92 41.71 12.14
N ASP A 28 -7.61 41.82 13.28
CA ASP A 28 -8.07 40.65 14.03
C ASP A 28 -9.06 39.82 13.21
N ASP A 29 -10.06 40.45 12.60
CA ASP A 29 -11.09 39.79 11.78
C ASP A 29 -10.46 39.11 10.55
N ASN A 30 -9.52 39.77 9.87
CA ASN A 30 -8.88 39.22 8.67
C ASN A 30 -7.73 38.26 8.97
N SER A 31 -7.16 38.24 10.19
CA SER A 31 -6.00 37.41 10.51
C SER A 31 -6.31 35.92 10.40
N LEU A 32 -7.50 35.51 10.84
CA LEU A 32 -7.95 34.13 10.76
C LEU A 32 -8.18 33.73 9.31
N GLU A 33 -8.89 34.55 8.53
CA GLU A 33 -9.16 34.29 7.12
C GLU A 33 -7.87 34.22 6.29
N LEU A 34 -6.92 35.14 6.54
CA LEU A 34 -5.60 35.12 5.90
C LEU A 34 -4.82 33.84 6.25
N SER A 35 -4.90 33.38 7.52
CA SER A 35 -4.24 32.15 7.94
C SER A 35 -4.84 30.90 7.30
N LEU A 36 -6.16 30.86 7.11
CA LEU A 36 -6.85 29.77 6.41
C LEU A 36 -6.55 29.79 4.92
N ALA A 37 -6.60 30.97 4.30
CA ALA A 37 -6.28 31.16 2.88
C ALA A 37 -4.82 30.76 2.58
N SER A 38 -3.87 31.14 3.46
CA SER A 38 -2.47 30.71 3.34
C SER A 38 -2.33 29.20 3.44
N ARG A 39 -3.00 28.54 4.39
CA ARG A 39 -2.95 27.08 4.54
C ARG A 39 -3.56 26.34 3.35
N GLU A 40 -4.64 26.88 2.79
CA GLU A 40 -5.27 26.33 1.60
C GLU A 40 -4.36 26.45 0.38
N ALA A 41 -3.75 27.62 0.19
CA ALA A 41 -2.79 27.86 -0.88
C ALA A 41 -1.56 26.92 -0.77
N ASP A 42 -1.02 26.75 0.45
CA ASP A 42 0.09 25.82 0.71
C ASP A 42 -0.31 24.37 0.38
N ARG A 43 -1.53 23.95 0.75
CA ARG A 43 -2.02 22.60 0.45
C ARG A 43 -2.17 22.36 -1.05
N GLN A 44 -2.76 23.32 -1.77
CA GLN A 44 -2.93 23.20 -3.22
C GLN A 44 -1.60 23.15 -3.95
N ARG A 45 -0.64 23.98 -3.52
CA ARG A 45 0.72 23.95 -4.05
C ARG A 45 1.40 22.61 -3.80
N LEU A 46 1.38 22.13 -2.56
CA LEU A 46 1.97 20.83 -2.21
C LEU A 46 1.32 19.67 -2.97
N ARG A 47 0.01 19.71 -3.18
CA ARG A 47 -0.70 18.73 -3.99
C ARG A 47 -0.20 18.72 -5.44
N SER A 48 -0.07 19.90 -6.06
CA SER A 48 0.44 20.00 -7.43
C SER A 48 1.90 19.53 -7.57
N GLU A 49 2.71 19.81 -6.54
CA GLU A 49 4.09 19.33 -6.47
C GLU A 49 4.12 17.81 -6.32
N ALA A 50 3.28 17.25 -5.45
CA ALA A 50 3.23 15.81 -5.21
C ALA A 50 2.81 15.03 -6.45
N TRP A 51 1.90 15.60 -7.26
CA TRP A 51 1.56 15.05 -8.57
C TRP A 51 2.76 15.08 -9.51
N SER A 52 3.49 16.20 -9.54
CA SER A 52 4.71 16.30 -10.37
C SER A 52 5.76 15.26 -9.95
N GLU A 53 5.91 15.01 -8.65
CA GLU A 53 6.83 13.98 -8.13
C GLU A 53 6.35 12.55 -8.42
N ALA A 54 5.04 12.30 -8.40
CA ALA A 54 4.46 11.03 -8.80
C ALA A 54 4.66 10.75 -10.29
N GLU A 55 4.52 11.76 -11.15
CA GLU A 55 4.81 11.66 -12.58
C GLU A 55 6.29 11.37 -12.85
N LEU A 56 7.21 12.04 -12.14
CA LEU A 56 8.64 11.78 -12.23
C LEU A 56 8.97 10.32 -11.86
N LEU A 57 8.36 9.81 -10.79
CA LEU A 57 8.50 8.43 -10.39
C LEU A 57 7.98 7.47 -11.46
N ILE A 58 6.75 7.67 -11.97
CA ILE A 58 6.16 6.79 -12.97
C ILE A 58 6.98 6.78 -14.26
N ALA A 59 7.51 7.93 -14.68
CA ALA A 59 8.40 8.04 -15.82
C ALA A 59 9.70 7.25 -15.61
N THR A 60 10.34 7.41 -14.44
CA THR A 60 11.55 6.66 -14.06
C THR A 60 11.30 5.15 -14.05
N LEU A 61 10.18 4.71 -13.47
CA LEU A 61 9.80 3.29 -13.46
C LEU A 61 9.57 2.75 -14.87
N ALA A 62 8.93 3.53 -15.75
CA ALA A 62 8.69 3.12 -17.13
C ALA A 62 10.00 3.00 -17.93
N GLU A 63 10.93 3.94 -17.75
CA GLU A 63 12.24 3.92 -18.41
C GLU A 63 13.09 2.73 -17.95
N ILE A 64 13.25 2.52 -16.64
CA ILE A 64 14.03 1.39 -16.13
C ILE A 64 13.40 0.05 -16.53
N ARG A 65 12.07 -0.05 -16.50
CA ARG A 65 11.37 -1.23 -17.02
C ARG A 65 11.70 -1.48 -18.49
N GLN A 66 11.79 -0.43 -19.31
CA GLN A 66 12.13 -0.56 -20.72
C GLN A 66 13.58 -1.02 -20.91
N ILE A 67 14.52 -0.49 -20.11
CA ILE A 67 15.94 -0.87 -20.14
C ILE A 67 16.12 -2.33 -19.72
N ASP A 68 15.48 -2.75 -18.63
CA ASP A 68 15.61 -4.08 -18.05
C ASP A 68 14.68 -5.13 -18.68
N SER A 69 14.22 -4.90 -19.92
CA SER A 69 13.40 -5.85 -20.69
C SER A 69 12.14 -6.31 -19.94
N SER A 70 11.45 -5.36 -19.29
CA SER A 70 10.28 -5.58 -18.43
C SER A 70 10.52 -6.40 -17.16
N ARG A 71 11.77 -6.48 -16.66
CA ARG A 71 12.12 -7.21 -15.43
C ARG A 71 12.38 -6.26 -14.27
N MET A 72 11.34 -5.99 -13.49
CA MET A 72 11.45 -5.24 -12.23
C MET A 72 11.63 -6.24 -11.09
N HIS A 73 12.60 -6.02 -10.21
CA HIS A 73 12.99 -6.89 -9.11
C HIS A 73 12.92 -6.17 -7.76
N VAL A 74 13.69 -5.09 -7.62
CA VAL A 74 13.90 -4.35 -6.35
C VAL A 74 14.33 -2.89 -6.60
N PRO A 75 14.13 -1.96 -5.64
CA PRO A 75 14.49 -0.54 -5.80
C PRO A 75 15.97 -0.27 -6.15
N GLU A 76 16.87 -1.16 -5.73
CA GLU A 76 18.31 -1.08 -5.96
C GLU A 76 18.70 -1.20 -7.45
N GLN A 77 17.75 -1.50 -8.34
CA GLN A 77 17.94 -1.39 -9.79
C GLN A 77 18.11 0.05 -10.28
N GLY A 78 17.87 1.05 -9.43
CA GLY A 78 18.12 2.46 -9.74
C GLY A 78 16.86 3.34 -9.72
N TRP A 79 15.67 2.77 -9.51
CA TRP A 79 14.43 3.53 -9.36
C TRP A 79 14.11 3.92 -7.90
N GLY A 80 14.96 3.52 -6.94
CA GLY A 80 14.81 3.89 -5.53
C GLY A 80 14.96 5.39 -5.25
N ASP A 81 15.60 6.14 -6.16
CA ASP A 81 15.70 7.61 -6.08
C ASP A 81 15.50 8.23 -7.48
N PRO A 82 14.24 8.60 -7.82
CA PRO A 82 13.91 9.21 -9.11
C PRO A 82 14.66 10.51 -9.41
N HIS A 83 14.96 11.34 -8.39
CA HIS A 83 15.69 12.58 -8.58
C HIS A 83 17.14 12.32 -8.98
N SER A 84 17.81 11.40 -8.27
CA SER A 84 19.17 11.01 -8.62
C SER A 84 19.24 10.34 -9.99
N TYR A 85 18.23 9.58 -10.39
CA TYR A 85 18.17 8.95 -11.71
C TYR A 85 18.00 9.98 -12.83
N ALA A 86 17.03 10.89 -12.69
CA ALA A 86 16.73 11.90 -13.69
C ALA A 86 17.75 13.05 -13.74
N GLY A 87 18.61 13.19 -12.72
CA GLY A 87 19.52 14.32 -12.59
C GLY A 87 18.79 15.64 -12.30
N ILE A 88 17.56 15.58 -11.78
CA ILE A 88 16.71 16.73 -11.48
C ILE A 88 16.73 16.95 -9.98
N GLY A 89 17.22 18.11 -9.55
CA GLY A 89 17.22 18.48 -8.13
C GLY A 89 15.83 18.80 -7.60
N VAL A 90 15.62 18.54 -6.31
CA VAL A 90 14.41 18.93 -5.59
C VAL A 90 14.33 20.46 -5.51
N ARG A 91 13.11 20.99 -5.59
CA ARG A 91 12.84 22.41 -5.38
C ARG A 91 13.38 22.91 -4.03
N PRO A 92 14.01 24.10 -3.95
CA PRO A 92 14.48 24.65 -2.69
C PRO A 92 13.36 24.78 -1.63
N GLY A 93 13.64 24.31 -0.42
CA GLY A 93 12.71 24.35 0.73
C GLY A 93 11.72 23.19 0.80
N LEU A 94 11.72 22.30 -0.20
CA LEU A 94 10.91 21.08 -0.23
C LEU A 94 11.77 19.87 0.16
N THR A 95 11.22 19.00 0.99
CA THR A 95 11.79 17.66 1.25
C THR A 95 10.84 16.63 0.66
N VAL A 96 11.35 15.83 -0.27
CA VAL A 96 10.62 14.72 -0.89
C VAL A 96 11.21 13.42 -0.37
N THR A 97 10.36 12.47 0.00
CA THR A 97 10.78 11.14 0.45
C THR A 97 9.94 10.11 -0.28
N TYR A 98 10.61 9.20 -0.99
CA TYR A 98 9.98 8.05 -1.62
C TYR A 98 10.17 6.82 -0.72
N THR A 99 9.08 6.12 -0.46
CA THR A 99 9.11 4.81 0.17
C THR A 99 8.33 3.83 -0.69
N PHE A 100 8.85 2.62 -0.80
CA PHE A 100 8.37 1.61 -1.75
C PHE A 100 7.95 0.37 -0.99
N GLU A 101 6.73 -0.08 -1.25
CA GLU A 101 6.20 -1.34 -0.78
C GLU A 101 5.90 -2.23 -1.97
N ASP A 102 6.57 -3.38 -2.03
CA ASP A 102 6.30 -4.39 -3.05
C ASP A 102 5.11 -5.24 -2.60
N GLU A 103 3.93 -4.98 -3.17
CA GLU A 103 2.72 -5.75 -2.89
C GLU A 103 2.82 -7.20 -3.38
N SER A 104 3.66 -7.44 -4.39
CA SER A 104 3.94 -8.80 -4.85
C SER A 104 4.92 -9.56 -3.96
N ALA A 105 5.54 -8.91 -2.96
CA ALA A 105 6.29 -9.58 -1.90
C ALA A 105 5.39 -10.40 -0.95
N LYS A 106 4.08 -10.15 -1.00
CA LYS A 106 3.07 -10.82 -0.18
C LYS A 106 2.46 -12.03 -0.91
N LEU A 107 1.62 -12.79 -0.20
CA LEU A 107 0.81 -13.85 -0.78
C LEU A 107 -0.48 -13.28 -1.37
N SER A 108 -0.77 -13.59 -2.63
CA SER A 108 -2.01 -13.17 -3.28
C SER A 108 -3.19 -13.97 -2.72
N LEU A 109 -4.04 -13.31 -1.91
CA LEU A 109 -5.19 -13.95 -1.28
C LEU A 109 -6.17 -14.57 -2.31
N PRO A 110 -6.48 -13.94 -3.46
CA PRO A 110 -7.36 -14.53 -4.47
C PRO A 110 -6.89 -15.88 -5.03
N ASN A 111 -5.56 -16.05 -5.14
CA ASN A 111 -4.91 -17.22 -5.74
C ASN A 111 -4.46 -18.26 -4.69
N LEU A 112 -4.64 -17.98 -3.41
CA LEU A 112 -4.17 -18.83 -2.33
C LEU A 112 -5.03 -20.10 -2.23
N SER A 113 -4.39 -21.25 -1.99
CA SER A 113 -5.11 -22.49 -1.68
C SER A 113 -5.44 -22.57 -0.19
N LEU A 114 -6.44 -23.39 0.17
CA LEU A 114 -6.79 -23.63 1.58
C LEU A 114 -5.58 -24.17 2.38
N LEU A 115 -4.78 -25.05 1.76
CA LEU A 115 -3.58 -25.61 2.38
C LEU A 115 -2.52 -24.53 2.62
N ASP A 116 -2.25 -23.69 1.62
CA ASP A 116 -1.29 -22.58 1.77
C ASP A 116 -1.72 -21.60 2.86
N LEU A 117 -3.02 -21.30 2.96
CA LEU A 117 -3.57 -20.43 3.99
C LEU A 117 -3.43 -21.06 5.39
N THR A 118 -3.67 -22.37 5.50
CA THR A 118 -3.50 -23.12 6.76
C THR A 118 -2.04 -23.09 7.21
N ASN A 119 -1.10 -23.35 6.29
CA ASN A 119 0.33 -23.31 6.58
C ASN A 119 0.80 -21.90 6.97
N LEU A 120 0.20 -20.85 6.38
CA LEU A 120 0.49 -19.47 6.78
C LEU A 120 0.05 -19.22 8.21
N PHE A 121 -1.16 -19.62 8.59
CA PHE A 121 -1.64 -19.45 9.96
C PHE A 121 -0.83 -20.25 10.99
N GLU A 122 -0.36 -21.44 10.63
CA GLU A 122 0.57 -22.20 11.47
C GLU A 122 1.92 -21.48 11.60
N ALA A 123 2.45 -20.92 10.51
CA ALA A 123 3.68 -20.12 10.54
C ALA A 123 3.54 -18.84 11.39
N LEU A 124 2.33 -18.28 11.46
CA LEU A 124 1.95 -17.15 12.32
C LEU A 124 1.75 -17.55 13.81
N GLY A 125 1.82 -18.85 14.13
CA GLY A 125 1.80 -19.35 15.50
C GLY A 125 0.44 -19.89 15.97
N LEU A 126 -0.55 -20.05 15.09
CA LEU A 126 -1.78 -20.78 15.44
C LEU A 126 -1.52 -22.28 15.54
N THR A 127 -2.32 -22.97 16.36
CA THR A 127 -2.31 -24.44 16.37
C THR A 127 -2.88 -24.96 15.04
N LEU A 128 -2.48 -26.15 14.60
CA LEU A 128 -2.99 -26.74 13.35
C LEU A 128 -4.54 -26.76 13.31
N ARG A 129 -5.18 -27.06 14.44
CA ARG A 129 -6.64 -27.07 14.56
C ARG A 129 -7.22 -25.67 14.32
N ASP A 130 -6.71 -24.67 15.02
CA ASP A 130 -7.21 -23.30 14.88
C ASP A 130 -6.92 -22.73 13.49
N ALA A 131 -5.74 -23.02 12.93
CA ALA A 131 -5.35 -22.65 11.58
C ALA A 131 -6.32 -23.23 10.54
N GLN A 132 -6.73 -24.49 10.69
CA GLN A 132 -7.72 -25.12 9.80
C GLN A 132 -9.09 -24.44 9.92
N THR A 133 -9.57 -24.19 11.14
CA THR A 133 -10.87 -23.55 11.37
C THR A 133 -10.91 -22.13 10.82
N VAL A 134 -9.88 -21.32 11.08
CA VAL A 134 -9.78 -19.94 10.57
C VAL A 134 -9.66 -19.93 9.05
N SER A 135 -8.84 -20.82 8.48
CA SER A 135 -8.68 -20.93 7.03
C SER A 135 -9.98 -21.31 6.34
N ASP A 136 -10.72 -22.29 6.89
CA ASP A 136 -11.98 -22.75 6.33
C ASP A 136 -13.05 -21.66 6.38
N ALA A 137 -13.20 -20.97 7.51
CA ALA A 137 -14.12 -19.84 7.65
C ALA A 137 -13.80 -18.70 6.66
N LEU A 138 -12.52 -18.36 6.48
CA LEU A 138 -12.10 -17.34 5.52
C LEU A 138 -12.33 -17.79 4.08
N PHE A 139 -12.09 -19.06 3.77
CA PHE A 139 -12.27 -19.58 2.40
C PHE A 139 -13.76 -19.72 2.04
N ALA A 140 -14.62 -20.08 3.00
CA ALA A 140 -16.07 -20.08 2.84
C ALA A 140 -16.58 -18.67 2.52
N TRP A 141 -16.11 -17.65 3.27
CA TRP A 141 -16.43 -16.25 2.98
C TRP A 141 -16.05 -15.81 1.55
N MET A 142 -14.94 -16.35 1.03
CA MET A 142 -14.33 -15.91 -0.21
C MET A 142 -14.75 -16.67 -1.48
N LYS A 143 -15.28 -17.89 -1.37
CA LYS A 143 -15.56 -18.75 -2.53
C LYS A 143 -17.05 -19.03 -2.65
N PRO A 144 -17.58 -19.05 -3.88
CA PRO A 144 -18.99 -19.33 -4.10
C PRO A 144 -19.34 -20.75 -3.66
N ALA A 145 -20.54 -20.89 -3.09
CA ALA A 145 -21.13 -22.17 -2.69
C ALA A 145 -20.27 -23.03 -1.75
N ARG A 146 -19.37 -22.43 -0.97
CA ARG A 146 -18.61 -23.13 0.07
C ARG A 146 -19.13 -22.74 1.45
N GLU A 147 -19.57 -23.73 2.21
CA GLU A 147 -19.96 -23.55 3.60
C GLU A 147 -18.77 -23.81 4.53
N ALA A 148 -18.68 -23.02 5.60
CA ALA A 148 -17.74 -23.26 6.68
C ALA A 148 -18.19 -24.45 7.52
N GLN A 149 -17.24 -25.23 8.02
CA GLN A 149 -17.50 -26.31 8.97
C GLN A 149 -17.96 -25.80 10.34
N ASP A 150 -17.53 -24.59 10.71
CA ASP A 150 -17.91 -23.97 11.97
C ASP A 150 -19.25 -23.24 11.82
N GLU A 151 -20.20 -23.54 12.73
CA GLU A 151 -21.53 -22.93 12.73
C GLU A 151 -21.47 -21.41 12.85
N GLN A 152 -20.50 -20.84 13.59
CA GLN A 152 -20.34 -19.40 13.76
C GLN A 152 -19.87 -18.67 12.50
N ALA A 153 -19.36 -19.41 11.50
CA ALA A 153 -18.98 -18.90 10.19
C ALA A 153 -19.91 -19.40 9.07
N GLY A 154 -20.99 -20.10 9.41
CA GLY A 154 -21.99 -20.59 8.45
C GLY A 154 -22.96 -19.50 8.01
N SER A 155 -23.61 -19.71 6.85
CA SER A 155 -24.58 -18.77 6.27
C SER A 155 -25.73 -18.44 7.23
N LEU A 156 -26.23 -19.44 7.95
CA LEU A 156 -27.30 -19.27 8.95
C LEU A 156 -26.90 -18.36 10.12
N ALA A 157 -25.62 -18.32 10.50
CA ALA A 157 -25.16 -17.42 11.56
C ALA A 157 -25.22 -15.96 11.13
N TYR A 158 -24.95 -15.66 9.87
CA TYR A 158 -25.01 -14.30 9.33
C TYR A 158 -26.45 -13.82 9.11
N GLU A 159 -27.36 -14.71 8.71
CA GLU A 159 -28.79 -14.39 8.60
C GLU A 159 -29.42 -14.07 9.97
N ARG A 160 -28.96 -14.77 11.01
CA ARG A 160 -29.42 -14.57 12.41
C ARG A 160 -28.70 -13.45 13.15
N ALA A 161 -27.68 -12.82 12.53
CA ALA A 161 -26.96 -11.72 13.16
C ALA A 161 -27.87 -10.49 13.35
N GLY A 162 -27.52 -9.61 14.29
CA GLY A 162 -28.33 -8.41 14.59
C GLY A 162 -28.53 -7.48 13.38
N LEU A 163 -27.60 -7.51 12.44
CA LEU A 163 -27.79 -7.05 11.07
C LEU A 163 -27.65 -8.27 10.18
N SER A 164 -28.73 -8.71 9.54
CA SER A 164 -28.70 -9.85 8.63
C SER A 164 -27.95 -9.49 7.36
N PHE A 165 -26.98 -10.30 6.97
CA PHE A 165 -26.27 -10.16 5.70
C PHE A 165 -25.88 -11.53 5.17
N HIS A 166 -25.60 -11.59 3.86
CA HIS A 166 -25.06 -12.79 3.21
C HIS A 166 -23.55 -12.67 3.03
N GLN A 167 -22.90 -13.82 2.91
CA GLN A 167 -21.49 -13.88 2.56
C GLN A 167 -21.29 -13.29 1.16
N PRO A 168 -20.18 -12.58 0.92
CA PRO A 168 -19.96 -11.94 -0.36
C PRO A 168 -19.53 -12.92 -1.46
N GLU A 169 -19.09 -14.13 -1.11
CA GLU A 169 -18.67 -15.20 -2.04
C GLU A 169 -17.58 -14.78 -3.04
N ARG A 170 -16.79 -13.78 -2.66
CA ARG A 170 -15.69 -13.22 -3.44
C ARG A 170 -14.47 -12.97 -2.57
N SER A 171 -13.32 -12.83 -3.19
CA SER A 171 -12.10 -12.37 -2.51
C SER A 171 -12.35 -11.06 -1.77
N LEU A 172 -11.65 -10.88 -0.65
CA LEU A 172 -11.73 -9.69 0.19
C LEU A 172 -11.32 -8.43 -0.59
N ARG A 173 -12.02 -7.32 -0.36
CA ARG A 173 -11.67 -5.99 -0.89
C ARG A 173 -11.11 -5.06 0.19
N SER A 174 -11.35 -5.37 1.46
CA SER A 174 -10.74 -4.69 2.59
C SER A 174 -10.42 -5.70 3.69
N PHE A 175 -9.33 -5.47 4.42
CA PHE A 175 -9.05 -6.22 5.65
C PHE A 175 -10.09 -5.98 6.74
N GLU A 176 -10.85 -4.88 6.65
CA GLU A 176 -11.95 -4.59 7.58
C GLU A 176 -13.10 -5.61 7.47
N GLU A 177 -13.24 -6.27 6.31
CA GLU A 177 -14.22 -7.36 6.12
C GLU A 177 -13.97 -8.54 7.08
N LEU A 178 -12.74 -8.72 7.57
CA LEU A 178 -12.40 -9.79 8.53
C LEU A 178 -13.17 -9.65 9.84
N ARG A 179 -13.63 -8.44 10.20
CA ARG A 179 -14.47 -8.21 11.38
C ARG A 179 -15.87 -8.80 11.24
N SER A 180 -16.34 -8.96 10.02
CA SER A 180 -17.68 -9.49 9.74
C SER A 180 -17.73 -11.02 9.79
N ILE A 181 -16.57 -11.68 9.70
CA ILE A 181 -16.47 -13.13 9.70
C ILE A 181 -16.43 -13.62 11.15
N GLY A 182 -17.42 -14.40 11.60
CA GLY A 182 -17.64 -14.72 13.01
C GLY A 182 -16.42 -15.34 13.70
N VAL A 183 -15.94 -16.49 13.19
CA VAL A 183 -14.77 -17.19 13.75
C VAL A 183 -13.49 -16.34 13.64
N VAL A 184 -13.24 -15.79 12.45
CA VAL A 184 -12.02 -15.03 12.16
C VAL A 184 -11.94 -13.78 13.05
N ARG A 185 -13.05 -13.09 13.29
CA ARG A 185 -13.09 -11.93 14.17
C ARG A 185 -12.50 -12.24 15.55
N ASN A 186 -12.83 -13.40 16.11
CA ASN A 186 -12.39 -13.77 17.47
C ASN A 186 -10.87 -14.00 17.56
N PHE A 187 -10.24 -14.44 16.47
CA PHE A 187 -8.79 -14.64 16.40
C PHE A 187 -8.04 -13.34 16.11
N PHE A 188 -8.61 -12.48 15.27
CA PHE A 188 -7.94 -11.28 14.76
C PHE A 188 -8.17 -10.03 15.61
N PHE A 189 -9.28 -9.96 16.34
CA PHE A 189 -9.65 -8.81 17.15
C PHE A 189 -9.90 -9.21 18.61
N ASP A 190 -9.70 -8.26 19.52
CA ASP A 190 -10.07 -8.39 20.93
C ASP A 190 -11.54 -8.01 21.18
N GLU A 191 -11.98 -8.08 22.44
CA GLU A 191 -13.34 -7.74 22.85
C GLU A 191 -13.68 -6.25 22.58
N ASP A 192 -12.68 -5.38 22.63
CA ASP A 192 -12.78 -3.94 22.33
C ASP A 192 -12.69 -3.63 20.83
N SER A 193 -12.70 -4.65 19.96
CA SER A 193 -12.57 -4.52 18.51
C SER A 193 -11.24 -3.89 18.06
N ARG A 194 -10.17 -4.02 18.84
CA ARG A 194 -8.82 -3.63 18.44
C ARG A 194 -8.11 -4.80 17.77
N PRO A 195 -7.26 -4.53 16.76
CA PRO A 195 -6.50 -5.57 16.08
C PRO A 195 -5.49 -6.21 17.03
N LYS A 196 -5.42 -7.54 17.02
CA LYS A 196 -4.37 -8.32 17.69
C LYS A 196 -3.12 -8.38 16.81
N GLN A 197 -1.98 -8.80 17.38
CA GLN A 197 -0.73 -8.99 16.63
C GLN A 197 -0.90 -9.90 15.41
N LEU A 198 -1.72 -10.96 15.53
CA LEU A 198 -2.02 -11.87 14.44
C LEU A 198 -2.62 -11.14 13.21
N PHE A 199 -3.44 -10.10 13.43
CA PHE A 199 -4.01 -9.31 12.35
C PHE A 199 -2.94 -8.54 11.59
N GLU A 200 -2.02 -7.89 12.30
CA GLU A 200 -0.95 -7.13 11.67
C GLU A 200 0.06 -8.04 10.96
N ASP A 201 0.42 -9.18 11.56
CA ASP A 201 1.31 -10.15 10.91
C ASP A 201 0.67 -10.77 9.65
N PHE A 202 -0.64 -11.07 9.70
CA PHE A 202 -1.38 -11.53 8.52
C PHE A 202 -1.44 -10.46 7.41
N LYS A 203 -1.74 -9.21 7.78
CA LYS A 203 -1.79 -8.06 6.85
C LYS A 203 -0.43 -7.80 6.19
N ARG A 204 0.68 -8.04 6.91
CA ARG A 204 2.04 -7.97 6.35
C ARG A 204 2.31 -9.09 5.34
N CYS A 205 1.75 -10.28 5.55
CA CYS A 205 2.02 -11.45 4.70
C CYS A 205 1.10 -11.59 3.48
N VAL A 206 -0.07 -10.94 3.47
CA VAL A 206 -1.13 -11.19 2.48
C VAL A 206 -1.50 -9.91 1.73
N SER A 207 -1.74 -10.05 0.42
CA SER A 207 -2.24 -8.99 -0.45
C SER A 207 -3.64 -9.30 -0.95
N LEU A 208 -4.48 -8.27 -1.04
CA LEU A 208 -5.84 -8.35 -1.60
C LEU A 208 -5.83 -8.41 -3.13
N TYR A 209 -4.71 -8.09 -3.77
CA TYR A 209 -4.57 -8.08 -5.23
C TYR A 209 -4.28 -9.49 -5.77
N GLN A 210 -4.75 -9.72 -6.98
CA GLN A 210 -4.43 -10.92 -7.73
C GLN A 210 -3.11 -10.73 -8.50
N PHE A 211 -2.17 -11.66 -8.34
CA PHE A 211 -0.93 -11.71 -9.14
C PHE A 211 -0.38 -13.13 -9.23
N SER A 212 0.49 -13.37 -10.22
CA SER A 212 0.89 -14.73 -10.62
C SER A 212 1.93 -15.40 -9.71
N ALA A 213 2.81 -14.64 -9.06
CA ALA A 213 3.80 -15.19 -8.13
C ALA A 213 4.31 -14.16 -7.12
N THR A 214 4.70 -14.62 -5.94
CA THR A 214 5.28 -13.83 -4.85
C THR A 214 6.77 -13.56 -5.07
N ASN A 215 7.21 -12.32 -4.88
CA ASN A 215 8.60 -11.89 -5.08
C ASN A 215 9.51 -12.32 -3.91
N VAL A 216 10.45 -13.22 -4.19
CA VAL A 216 11.43 -13.73 -3.22
C VAL A 216 12.56 -12.76 -2.91
N ASN A 217 12.62 -11.58 -3.52
CA ASN A 217 13.63 -10.58 -3.19
C ASN A 217 13.24 -9.71 -1.99
N THR A 218 11.93 -9.54 -1.80
CA THR A 218 11.34 -8.58 -0.86
C THR A 218 10.36 -9.25 0.11
N CYS A 219 10.02 -10.53 -0.08
CA CYS A 219 9.06 -11.22 0.78
C CYS A 219 9.51 -11.35 2.23
N ASP A 220 8.51 -11.36 3.12
CA ASP A 220 8.67 -11.59 4.54
C ASP A 220 9.12 -13.05 4.83
N PRO A 221 10.03 -13.28 5.80
CA PRO A 221 10.45 -14.62 6.21
C PRO A 221 9.31 -15.57 6.58
N LEU A 222 8.21 -15.06 7.14
CA LEU A 222 7.05 -15.87 7.51
C LEU A 222 6.38 -16.50 6.29
N ILE A 223 6.42 -15.82 5.14
CA ILE A 223 5.90 -16.37 3.89
C ILE A 223 6.75 -17.56 3.45
N LEU A 224 8.08 -17.45 3.54
CA LEU A 224 8.98 -18.55 3.23
C LEU A 224 8.76 -19.73 4.18
N LYS A 225 8.62 -19.45 5.49
CA LYS A 225 8.29 -20.47 6.49
C LYS A 225 6.99 -21.20 6.17
N SER A 226 5.94 -20.47 5.78
CA SER A 226 4.65 -21.06 5.36
C SER A 226 4.76 -21.96 4.12
N LYS A 227 5.78 -21.76 3.29
CA LYS A 227 6.09 -22.58 2.10
C LYS A 227 7.00 -23.78 2.42
N GLY A 228 7.28 -24.03 3.69
CA GLY A 228 8.09 -25.16 4.16
C GLY A 228 9.59 -24.95 4.04
N PHE A 229 10.05 -23.69 3.99
CA PHE A 229 11.48 -23.38 4.08
C PHE A 229 11.94 -23.56 5.52
N ASP A 230 13.11 -24.16 5.71
CA ASP A 230 13.74 -24.26 7.02
C ASP A 230 14.44 -22.93 7.41
N ASP A 231 14.76 -22.78 8.70
CA ASP A 231 15.35 -21.54 9.23
C ASP A 231 16.70 -21.22 8.56
N ARG A 232 17.46 -22.25 8.16
CA ARG A 232 18.75 -22.09 7.49
C ARG A 232 18.58 -21.52 6.08
N GLN A 233 17.60 -22.01 5.33
CA GLN A 233 17.27 -21.54 3.98
C GLN A 233 16.76 -20.10 4.01
N ILE A 234 15.97 -19.76 5.02
CA ILE A 234 15.52 -18.39 5.27
C ILE A 234 16.73 -17.51 5.58
N GLU A 235 17.64 -17.94 6.47
CA GLU A 235 18.87 -17.18 6.79
C GLU A 235 19.74 -16.97 5.54
N LEU A 236 19.93 -18.00 4.71
CA LEU A 236 20.68 -17.89 3.46
C LEU A 236 20.04 -16.87 2.51
N THR A 237 18.71 -16.89 2.41
CA THR A 237 17.95 -15.93 1.59
C THR A 237 18.15 -14.51 2.09
N LEU A 238 18.03 -14.28 3.40
CA LEU A 238 18.22 -12.96 4.02
C LEU A 238 19.66 -12.47 3.91
N ALA A 239 20.62 -13.37 4.14
CA ALA A 239 22.04 -13.09 4.01
C ALA A 239 22.41 -12.67 2.58
N PHE A 240 21.86 -13.31 1.57
CA PHE A 240 22.10 -12.92 0.17
C PHE A 240 21.61 -11.50 -0.12
N ARG A 241 20.44 -11.11 0.42
CA ARG A 241 19.84 -9.78 0.23
C ARG A 241 20.61 -8.68 0.96
N THR A 242 21.12 -8.97 2.15
CA THR A 242 21.64 -7.94 3.08
C THR A 242 23.16 -7.86 3.14
N ASP A 243 23.88 -8.97 2.99
CA ASP A 243 25.33 -9.06 3.20
C ASP A 243 26.08 -9.17 1.86
N PRO A 244 26.81 -8.12 1.43
CA PRO A 244 27.65 -8.17 0.24
C PRO A 244 28.73 -9.26 0.27
N SER A 245 29.21 -9.66 1.45
CA SER A 245 30.29 -10.64 1.59
C SER A 245 29.83 -12.08 1.35
N ARG A 246 28.53 -12.35 1.56
CA ARG A 246 27.90 -13.66 1.33
C ARG A 246 27.36 -13.83 -0.09
N ARG A 247 27.57 -12.83 -0.94
CA ARG A 247 27.17 -12.83 -2.35
C ARG A 247 28.34 -13.23 -3.27
N PRO A 248 28.08 -13.95 -4.37
CA PRO A 248 29.07 -14.12 -5.43
C PRO A 248 29.60 -12.77 -5.91
N SER A 249 30.90 -12.70 -6.22
CA SER A 249 31.53 -11.46 -6.72
C SER A 249 30.75 -10.91 -7.92
N MET A 250 30.50 -9.59 -7.91
CA MET A 250 29.71 -8.87 -8.93
C MET A 250 28.21 -9.22 -9.02
N SER A 251 27.64 -9.96 -8.06
CA SER A 251 26.19 -10.20 -8.02
C SER A 251 25.42 -9.01 -7.39
N ALA A 252 24.29 -8.69 -7.99
CA ALA A 252 23.37 -7.67 -7.48
C ALA A 252 22.76 -8.12 -6.14
N PRO A 253 22.23 -7.21 -5.29
CA PRO A 253 21.65 -7.56 -3.99
C PRO A 253 20.27 -8.27 -4.09
N TYR A 254 19.97 -8.88 -5.24
CA TYR A 254 18.68 -9.51 -5.53
C TYR A 254 18.86 -10.64 -6.55
N PHE A 255 17.99 -11.64 -6.47
CA PHE A 255 17.93 -12.76 -7.40
C PHE A 255 17.33 -12.30 -8.72
N ARG A 256 18.02 -12.58 -9.83
CA ARG A 256 17.54 -12.26 -11.18
C ARG A 256 16.65 -13.36 -11.75
N SER A 257 16.88 -14.60 -11.31
CA SER A 257 16.13 -15.75 -11.79
C SER A 257 15.78 -16.72 -10.67
N MET A 258 14.71 -17.48 -10.87
CA MET A 258 14.33 -18.51 -9.92
C MET A 258 15.32 -19.69 -9.92
N THR A 259 16.09 -19.88 -10.99
CA THR A 259 17.17 -20.88 -11.06
C THR A 259 18.29 -20.55 -10.08
N GLU A 260 18.69 -19.28 -10.03
CA GLU A 260 19.67 -18.76 -9.08
C GLU A 260 19.19 -18.96 -7.64
N TYR A 261 17.93 -18.56 -7.35
CA TYR A 261 17.35 -18.74 -6.02
C TYR A 261 17.27 -20.22 -5.59
N ARG A 262 16.82 -21.11 -6.47
CA ARG A 262 16.76 -22.56 -6.18
C ARG A 262 18.14 -23.17 -5.93
N SER A 263 19.16 -22.68 -6.62
CA SER A 263 20.55 -23.13 -6.41
C SER A 263 21.08 -22.75 -5.02
N LEU A 264 20.63 -21.63 -4.45
CA LEU A 264 21.02 -21.19 -3.12
C LEU A 264 20.36 -22.03 -2.01
N VAL A 265 19.07 -22.30 -2.15
CA VAL A 265 18.24 -22.91 -1.09
C VAL A 265 18.40 -24.44 -1.02
N ALA A 266 18.78 -25.09 -2.13
CA ALA A 266 18.91 -26.54 -2.30
C ALA A 266 17.62 -27.34 -2.01
N GLY A 267 17.38 -28.41 -2.79
CA GLY A 267 16.06 -29.02 -2.98
C GLY A 267 15.37 -29.55 -1.71
N GLY A 268 14.14 -29.08 -1.48
CA GLY A 268 13.23 -29.54 -0.42
C GLY A 268 12.03 -28.61 -0.22
N ALA A 269 12.24 -27.29 -0.36
CA ALA A 269 11.21 -26.28 -0.16
C ALA A 269 10.25 -26.14 -1.36
N ASN A 270 8.98 -25.86 -1.09
CA ASN A 270 7.98 -25.63 -2.14
C ASN A 270 8.18 -24.25 -2.77
N THR A 271 8.83 -24.22 -3.94
CA THR A 271 9.05 -22.99 -4.71
C THR A 271 7.91 -22.65 -5.67
N ALA A 272 6.80 -23.40 -5.65
CA ALA A 272 5.64 -23.11 -6.47
C ALA A 272 4.98 -21.79 -6.02
N GLY A 273 4.58 -20.97 -7.00
CA GLY A 273 4.02 -19.64 -6.74
C GLY A 273 5.03 -18.58 -6.28
N LEU A 274 6.32 -18.91 -6.24
CA LEU A 274 7.40 -17.95 -6.00
C LEU A 274 8.04 -17.48 -7.31
N GLY A 275 8.48 -16.23 -7.35
CA GLY A 275 9.22 -15.64 -8.46
C GLY A 275 10.16 -14.55 -7.99
N THR A 276 10.91 -13.94 -8.90
CA THR A 276 11.90 -12.90 -8.58
C THR A 276 11.46 -11.49 -8.96
N LEU A 277 10.29 -11.34 -9.57
CA LEU A 277 9.82 -10.09 -10.15
C LEU A 277 8.88 -9.36 -9.21
N CYS A 278 9.09 -8.06 -9.04
CA CYS A 278 8.13 -7.10 -8.53
C CYS A 278 7.04 -6.90 -9.58
N ARG A 279 5.80 -7.27 -9.25
CA ARG A 279 4.65 -7.17 -10.17
C ARG A 279 3.72 -6.03 -9.83
N LEU A 280 3.58 -5.71 -8.54
CA LEU A 280 2.78 -4.60 -8.05
C LEU A 280 3.64 -3.83 -7.06
N LEU A 281 3.72 -2.53 -7.26
CA LEU A 281 4.52 -1.63 -6.43
C LEU A 281 3.63 -0.50 -5.93
N ARG A 282 3.53 -0.38 -4.62
CA ARG A 282 2.94 0.78 -3.96
C ARG A 282 4.07 1.73 -3.63
N ALA A 283 4.01 2.94 -4.18
CA ALA A 283 4.96 4.00 -3.89
C ALA A 283 4.27 5.09 -3.06
N HIS A 284 4.84 5.38 -1.91
CA HIS A 284 4.44 6.45 -1.01
C HIS A 284 5.41 7.61 -1.16
N ILE A 285 4.87 8.76 -1.54
CA ILE A 285 5.62 9.98 -1.83
C ILE A 285 5.21 11.00 -0.78
N THR A 286 6.11 11.28 0.15
CA THR A 286 5.88 12.26 1.21
C THR A 286 6.58 13.55 0.86
N LEU A 287 5.82 14.64 0.77
CA LEU A 287 6.31 15.99 0.52
C LEU A 287 6.17 16.81 1.79
N ARG A 288 7.23 17.51 2.16
CA ARG A 288 7.25 18.40 3.33
C ARG A 288 7.84 19.75 2.97
N GLU A 289 7.06 20.81 3.20
CA GLU A 289 7.49 22.22 3.10
C GLU A 289 7.24 22.89 4.47
N GLY A 290 8.31 23.07 5.25
CA GLY A 290 8.23 23.57 6.63
C GLY A 290 7.42 22.65 7.56
N ARG A 291 6.17 23.06 7.86
CA ARG A 291 5.21 22.30 8.69
C ARG A 291 4.11 21.61 7.89
N ALA A 292 3.95 21.96 6.63
CA ALA A 292 2.95 21.35 5.77
C ALA A 292 3.50 20.03 5.23
N VAL A 293 2.67 18.99 5.30
CA VAL A 293 2.97 17.63 4.81
C VAL A 293 1.83 17.19 3.91
N HIS A 294 2.20 16.58 2.79
CA HIS A 294 1.28 15.97 1.85
C HIS A 294 1.85 14.62 1.41
N GLU A 295 1.01 13.60 1.38
CA GLU A 295 1.39 12.26 0.97
C GLU A 295 0.54 11.81 -0.21
N VAL A 296 1.20 11.23 -1.22
CA VAL A 296 0.55 10.57 -2.35
C VAL A 296 0.99 9.12 -2.36
N ALA A 297 0.03 8.21 -2.43
CA ALA A 297 0.27 6.78 -2.58
C ALA A 297 -0.24 6.32 -3.95
N VAL A 298 0.65 5.73 -4.75
CA VAL A 298 0.33 5.23 -6.09
C VAL A 298 0.62 3.74 -6.15
N LEU A 299 -0.38 2.94 -6.55
CA LEU A 299 -0.19 1.52 -6.82
C LEU A 299 -0.05 1.29 -8.33
N VAL A 300 1.15 0.91 -8.74
CA VAL A 300 1.51 0.67 -10.13
C VAL A 300 1.61 -0.84 -10.36
N SER A 301 1.09 -1.31 -11.49
CA SER A 301 1.32 -2.68 -11.93
C SER A 301 2.33 -2.76 -13.07
N PHE A 302 3.25 -3.71 -12.95
CA PHE A 302 4.15 -4.13 -14.02
C PHE A 302 3.62 -5.32 -14.81
N ASP A 303 2.64 -6.05 -14.27
CA ASP A 303 2.00 -7.22 -14.86
C ASP A 303 0.55 -6.89 -15.28
N THR A 304 0.19 -7.13 -16.53
CA THR A 304 -1.19 -6.88 -17.00
C THR A 304 -2.21 -7.84 -16.38
N ALA A 305 -1.74 -8.95 -15.80
CA ALA A 305 -2.59 -9.89 -15.05
C ALA A 305 -2.90 -9.42 -13.62
N ALA A 306 -2.26 -8.34 -13.14
CA ALA A 306 -2.53 -7.81 -11.81
C ALA A 306 -3.89 -7.13 -11.76
N THR A 307 -4.77 -7.61 -10.89
CA THR A 307 -6.12 -7.06 -10.76
C THR A 307 -6.54 -6.93 -9.30
N PHE A 308 -7.48 -6.02 -9.05
CA PHE A 308 -8.19 -5.94 -7.79
C PHE A 308 -9.49 -6.74 -7.90
N PRO A 309 -9.92 -7.47 -6.85
CA PRO A 309 -11.18 -8.21 -6.88
C PRO A 309 -12.37 -7.34 -7.27
N ALA A 310 -13.19 -7.84 -8.20
CA ALA A 310 -14.41 -7.17 -8.63
C ALA A 310 -15.38 -7.00 -7.46
N ALA A 311 -16.12 -5.89 -7.47
CA ALA A 311 -17.25 -5.73 -6.57
C ALA A 311 -18.35 -6.75 -6.93
N MET A 312 -19.19 -7.08 -5.94
CA MET A 312 -20.42 -7.84 -6.24
C MET A 312 -21.27 -6.98 -7.20
N PRO A 313 -21.89 -7.58 -8.22
CA PRO A 313 -22.96 -6.91 -8.96
C PRO A 313 -24.02 -6.44 -7.96
N ASP A 314 -24.54 -5.23 -8.17
CA ASP A 314 -25.64 -4.71 -7.37
C ASP A 314 -26.82 -5.69 -7.47
N PRO A 315 -27.31 -6.26 -6.36
CA PRO A 315 -28.45 -7.18 -6.39
C PRO A 315 -29.71 -6.51 -6.97
N ASP A 316 -29.80 -5.17 -6.95
CA ASP A 316 -30.89 -4.41 -7.56
C ASP A 316 -30.68 -4.10 -9.06
N ALA A 317 -29.53 -4.48 -9.64
CA ALA A 317 -29.25 -4.31 -11.07
C ALA A 317 -29.90 -5.39 -11.96
N GLU A 318 -30.49 -6.44 -11.38
CA GLU A 318 -31.34 -7.39 -12.12
C GLU A 318 -32.81 -6.97 -12.06
N GLY A 319 -33.18 -6.11 -13.01
CA GLY A 319 -34.54 -5.60 -13.17
C GLY A 319 -34.91 -5.24 -14.61
N ALA A 320 -34.30 -5.87 -15.63
CA ALA A 320 -34.91 -5.91 -16.95
C ALA A 320 -35.94 -7.05 -16.95
N ILE A 321 -37.16 -6.74 -16.54
CA ILE A 321 -38.32 -7.63 -16.69
C ILE A 321 -38.43 -8.01 -18.17
N GLU A 322 -38.00 -9.21 -18.51
CA GLU A 322 -38.34 -9.86 -19.77
C GLU A 322 -39.86 -10.00 -19.81
N ARG A 323 -40.51 -9.11 -20.56
CA ARG A 323 -41.93 -9.21 -20.87
C ARG A 323 -42.12 -10.38 -21.84
N SER A 324 -42.16 -11.59 -21.28
CA SER A 324 -42.58 -12.80 -21.98
C SER A 324 -44.05 -12.65 -22.37
N THR A 325 -44.30 -12.30 -23.63
CA THR A 325 -45.59 -12.52 -24.26
C THR A 325 -45.63 -13.96 -24.78
N ASN A 326 -46.36 -14.81 -24.06
CA ASN A 326 -46.71 -16.15 -24.52
C ASN A 326 -47.47 -16.10 -25.86
N GLY A 327 -47.04 -16.91 -26.82
CA GLY A 327 -47.75 -17.17 -28.07
C GLY A 327 -47.26 -18.47 -28.71
N THR A 328 -47.89 -19.59 -28.35
CA THR A 328 -47.74 -20.89 -29.03
C THR A 328 -48.43 -20.85 -30.40
N SER A 329 -47.73 -21.26 -31.47
CA SER A 329 -48.16 -22.07 -32.64
C SER A 329 -47.41 -21.69 -33.93
N THR A 330 -46.76 -22.67 -34.54
CA THR A 330 -46.25 -22.74 -35.93
C THR A 330 -47.38 -22.56 -36.97
N PRO A 331 -47.13 -22.53 -38.31
CA PRO A 331 -46.11 -21.85 -39.13
C PRO A 331 -46.78 -20.93 -40.20
N SER A 332 -46.03 -20.13 -40.98
CA SER A 332 -46.10 -20.13 -42.46
C SER A 332 -45.44 -18.90 -43.13
N ILE A 333 -44.75 -19.21 -44.23
CA ILE A 333 -44.58 -18.45 -45.49
C ILE A 333 -43.56 -17.31 -45.53
N GLN A 334 -42.48 -17.61 -46.27
CA GLN A 334 -41.60 -16.69 -46.97
C GLN A 334 -42.40 -15.83 -47.96
N THR A 335 -42.14 -14.52 -48.01
CA THR A 335 -42.15 -13.82 -49.31
C THR A 335 -41.20 -12.64 -49.29
N ALA A 336 -40.59 -12.45 -50.46
CA ALA A 336 -39.46 -11.61 -50.74
C ALA A 336 -39.78 -10.10 -50.81
N ASP A 337 -38.67 -9.35 -50.76
CA ASP A 337 -38.27 -8.33 -51.74
C ASP A 337 -38.14 -6.88 -51.22
N LYS A 338 -36.96 -6.34 -51.57
CA LYS A 338 -36.54 -4.95 -51.76
C LYS A 338 -36.59 -3.91 -50.63
N SER A 339 -35.38 -3.37 -50.42
CA SER A 339 -34.97 -1.97 -50.59
C SER A 339 -34.35 -1.26 -49.39
N LYS A 340 -33.02 -1.10 -49.50
CA LYS A 340 -32.20 0.03 -49.06
C LYS A 340 -32.99 1.34 -48.97
N VAL A 341 -32.91 2.02 -47.82
CA VAL A 341 -32.58 3.46 -47.75
C VAL A 341 -31.83 3.72 -46.43
N SER A 342 -30.60 4.18 -46.55
CA SER A 342 -29.86 4.87 -45.50
C SER A 342 -30.34 6.33 -45.42
N SER A 343 -30.56 6.86 -44.23
CA SER A 343 -30.48 8.30 -44.01
C SER A 343 -29.97 8.62 -42.60
N SER A 344 -28.92 9.42 -42.59
CA SER A 344 -28.31 10.12 -41.48
C SER A 344 -29.27 11.12 -40.82
N THR A 345 -28.99 11.55 -39.57
CA THR A 345 -28.82 12.97 -39.14
C THR A 345 -28.87 13.12 -37.60
N THR A 346 -27.73 13.54 -37.04
CA THR A 346 -27.52 14.60 -36.02
C THR A 346 -28.23 14.56 -34.64
N GLY A 347 -27.43 14.26 -33.61
CA GLY A 347 -27.00 15.21 -32.56
C GLY A 347 -27.95 15.65 -31.45
N THR A 348 -27.56 15.43 -30.18
CA THR A 348 -27.56 16.50 -29.15
C THR A 348 -26.73 16.12 -27.91
N LYS A 349 -25.84 17.02 -27.49
CA LYS A 349 -25.16 17.03 -26.19
C LYS A 349 -26.13 17.51 -25.11
N THR A 350 -26.06 16.92 -23.92
CA THR A 350 -26.55 17.56 -22.69
C THR A 350 -25.52 17.37 -21.56
N ASN A 351 -24.99 18.51 -21.11
CA ASN A 351 -24.21 18.65 -19.87
C ASN A 351 -25.16 18.53 -18.68
N ASN A 352 -24.74 17.87 -17.59
CA ASN A 352 -25.44 18.00 -16.32
C ASN A 352 -24.54 18.55 -15.20
N ARG A 353 -25.19 19.42 -14.43
CA ARG A 353 -24.74 20.45 -13.51
C ARG A 353 -24.22 19.86 -12.19
N GLN A 354 -23.15 20.47 -11.67
CA GLN A 354 -22.72 20.38 -10.27
C GLN A 354 -23.83 20.87 -9.33
N THR A 355 -24.04 20.14 -8.22
CA THR A 355 -24.71 20.65 -7.03
C THR A 355 -23.78 20.45 -5.83
N ALA A 356 -23.69 21.50 -5.02
CA ALA A 356 -22.86 21.59 -3.84
C ALA A 356 -23.50 20.85 -2.64
N GLY A 357 -22.69 20.12 -1.88
CA GLY A 357 -23.08 19.50 -0.63
C GLY A 357 -21.86 19.05 0.17
N THR A 358 -21.59 19.76 1.27
CA THR A 358 -20.90 19.33 2.50
C THR A 358 -19.63 18.46 2.35
N GLN A 359 -18.46 19.11 2.46
CA GLN A 359 -17.17 18.44 2.62
C GLN A 359 -17.09 17.78 4.01
N ASN A 360 -17.17 16.45 4.04
CA ASN A 360 -16.62 15.66 5.13
C ASN A 360 -15.16 15.31 4.79
N LEU A 361 -14.28 15.53 5.76
CA LEU A 361 -12.85 15.24 5.69
C LEU A 361 -12.67 13.70 5.70
N THR A 362 -12.62 13.09 4.52
CA THR A 362 -12.39 11.65 4.37
C THR A 362 -11.15 11.43 3.50
N THR A 363 -10.17 10.71 4.04
CA THR A 363 -9.01 10.17 3.32
C THR A 363 -9.47 9.48 2.04
N GLY A 364 -9.22 10.10 0.89
CA GLY A 364 -9.72 9.65 -0.40
C GLY A 364 -8.84 8.53 -0.95
N ARG A 365 -9.28 7.28 -0.79
CA ARG A 365 -8.70 6.11 -1.45
C ARG A 365 -9.59 5.73 -2.62
N SER A 366 -9.21 6.11 -3.84
CA SER A 366 -9.94 5.73 -5.05
C SER A 366 -9.36 4.43 -5.61
N SER A 367 -10.10 3.30 -5.45
CA SER A 367 -9.78 2.06 -6.15
C SER A 367 -10.26 2.16 -7.60
N LEU A 368 -9.35 2.20 -8.57
CA LEU A 368 -9.66 2.10 -10.00
C LEU A 368 -9.84 0.61 -10.35
N GLY A 369 -10.84 -0.03 -9.76
CA GLY A 369 -11.12 -1.46 -9.91
C GLY A 369 -12.24 -1.72 -10.92
N GLY A 370 -11.88 -2.20 -12.11
CA GLY A 370 -12.84 -2.79 -13.04
C GLY A 370 -12.42 -2.71 -14.51
N THR A 371 -11.94 -3.83 -15.06
CA THR A 371 -11.67 -4.09 -16.48
C THR A 371 -10.56 -3.25 -17.11
N SER A 372 -9.67 -3.94 -17.84
CA SER A 372 -8.72 -3.42 -18.81
C SER A 372 -9.07 -2.02 -19.33
N GLY A 373 -8.29 -1.01 -18.92
CA GLY A 373 -8.32 0.32 -19.52
C GLY A 373 -9.54 1.17 -19.17
N THR A 374 -9.78 1.47 -17.90
CA THR A 374 -10.44 2.74 -17.55
C THR A 374 -9.38 3.82 -17.45
N ALA A 375 -9.04 4.36 -18.62
CA ALA A 375 -8.36 5.64 -18.71
C ALA A 375 -9.13 6.66 -17.88
N SER A 376 -8.45 7.35 -16.96
CA SER A 376 -8.77 8.76 -16.76
C SER A 376 -8.79 9.36 -18.17
N GLY A 377 -9.96 9.79 -18.66
CA GLY A 377 -10.24 10.01 -20.09
C GLY A 377 -9.37 11.05 -20.82
N SER A 378 -8.26 11.49 -20.23
CA SER A 378 -7.33 12.47 -20.80
C SER A 378 -5.84 12.09 -20.72
N ILE A 379 -5.41 11.06 -19.98
CA ILE A 379 -3.97 10.74 -19.82
C ILE A 379 -3.73 9.22 -19.88
N GLN A 380 -3.00 8.78 -20.90
CA GLN A 380 -2.57 7.40 -21.04
C GLN A 380 -1.18 7.24 -20.40
N TYR A 381 -1.14 6.60 -19.24
CA TYR A 381 0.11 6.30 -18.54
C TYR A 381 0.85 5.12 -19.21
N PRO A 382 2.20 5.13 -19.19
CA PRO A 382 3.01 4.01 -19.70
C PRO A 382 2.89 2.76 -18.82
N LEU A 383 2.47 2.93 -17.56
CA LEU A 383 2.22 1.86 -16.61
C LEU A 383 0.77 1.91 -16.10
N PRO A 384 0.07 0.78 -15.98
CA PRO A 384 -1.27 0.75 -15.40
C PRO A 384 -1.23 1.12 -13.91
N ILE A 385 -2.05 2.11 -13.54
CA ILE A 385 -2.26 2.53 -12.15
C ILE A 385 -3.54 1.88 -11.63
N LEU A 386 -3.43 1.08 -10.57
CA LEU A 386 -4.55 0.34 -9.97
C LEU A 386 -5.22 1.12 -8.84
N GLU A 387 -4.46 1.95 -8.14
CA GLU A 387 -4.94 2.75 -7.01
C GLU A 387 -4.17 4.06 -6.95
N TRP A 388 -4.88 5.12 -6.62
CA TRP A 388 -4.32 6.41 -6.28
C TRP A 388 -4.97 6.91 -4.99
N GLY A 389 -4.15 7.31 -4.04
CA GLY A 389 -4.58 7.84 -2.75
C GLY A 389 -3.80 9.09 -2.39
N GLU A 390 -4.46 10.01 -1.70
CA GLU A 390 -3.85 11.26 -1.25
C GLU A 390 -4.26 11.53 0.20
N SER A 391 -3.30 11.98 1.00
CA SER A 391 -3.53 12.42 2.37
C SER A 391 -2.89 13.80 2.58
N SER A 392 -3.65 14.71 3.19
CA SER A 392 -3.19 16.07 3.52
C SER A 392 -3.41 16.30 5.00
N GLY A 393 -2.35 16.27 5.80
CA GLY A 393 -2.49 16.36 7.24
C GLY A 393 -1.32 15.74 7.96
N ARG A 394 -1.27 15.97 9.28
CA ARG A 394 -0.24 15.48 10.21
C ARG A 394 0.19 14.08 9.79
N ALA A 395 1.46 13.92 9.42
CA ALA A 395 2.06 12.62 9.16
C ALA A 395 1.58 11.68 10.27
N GLU A 396 0.70 10.76 9.91
CA GLU A 396 0.44 9.61 10.75
C GLU A 396 1.73 8.84 10.68
N LEU A 397 2.63 9.17 11.60
CA LEU A 397 3.78 8.38 11.93
C LEU A 397 3.23 7.06 12.45
N GLU A 398 2.79 6.19 11.54
CA GLU A 398 2.92 4.76 11.74
C GLU A 398 4.43 4.53 11.74
N ILE A 399 5.01 4.70 12.93
CA ILE A 399 6.38 4.31 13.21
C ILE A 399 6.39 2.80 12.98
N THR A 400 6.72 2.41 11.76
CA THR A 400 7.28 1.09 11.49
C THR A 400 8.62 1.10 12.22
N ASP A 401 8.58 0.69 13.48
CA ASP A 401 9.78 0.39 14.24
C ASP A 401 10.50 -0.72 13.48
N ALA A 402 11.54 -0.36 12.73
CA ALA A 402 12.54 -1.30 12.27
C ALA A 402 13.02 -2.10 13.49
N PRO A 403 13.23 -3.42 13.38
CA PRO A 403 13.60 -4.24 14.53
C PRO A 403 14.95 -3.75 15.08
N ARG A 404 14.91 -3.09 16.25
CA ARG A 404 16.10 -2.86 17.06
C ARG A 404 16.61 -4.21 17.53
N ASN A 405 17.60 -4.75 16.82
CA ASN A 405 18.49 -5.77 17.33
C ASN A 405 19.10 -5.27 18.63
N ARG A 406 18.56 -5.74 19.75
CA ARG A 406 19.08 -5.51 21.09
C ARG A 406 20.22 -6.49 21.33
N THR A 407 21.39 -6.22 20.75
CA THR A 407 22.63 -6.83 21.22
C THR A 407 22.99 -6.16 22.53
N THR A 408 22.91 -6.93 23.61
CA THR A 408 23.43 -6.62 24.93
C THR A 408 24.88 -6.13 24.84
N LEU A 409 25.11 -4.88 25.22
CA LEU A 409 26.44 -4.35 25.54
C LEU A 409 26.34 -3.69 26.92
N THR A 410 26.58 -4.51 27.93
CA THR A 410 26.61 -4.08 29.33
C THR A 410 27.93 -3.40 29.62
N ALA A 411 27.83 -2.11 29.90
CA ALA A 411 28.63 -1.28 30.80
C ALA A 411 30.17 -1.21 30.65
N LEU A 412 30.64 -0.02 30.27
CA LEU A 412 31.94 0.51 30.63
C LEU A 412 31.82 2.04 30.81
N SER A 413 31.65 2.49 32.05
CA SER A 413 32.24 3.73 32.56
C SER A 413 31.93 3.87 34.06
N ASP A 414 32.94 3.69 34.92
CA ASP A 414 33.18 4.70 35.92
C ASP A 414 34.66 4.73 36.39
N SER A 415 35.27 5.90 36.13
CA SER A 415 36.26 6.65 36.92
C SER A 415 37.54 5.99 37.54
N SER A 416 38.71 6.49 37.09
CA SER A 416 40.10 6.35 37.59
C SER A 416 40.35 6.95 39.00
N PRO A 417 41.60 7.08 39.55
CA PRO A 417 42.92 6.50 39.25
C PRO A 417 43.73 5.99 40.50
N LEU A 418 44.90 5.34 40.31
CA LEU A 418 46.22 5.55 40.99
C LEU A 418 47.20 4.37 40.79
N GLN A 419 48.47 4.72 40.51
CA GLN A 419 49.71 3.95 40.19
C GLN A 419 50.37 3.21 41.40
N PRO A 420 51.61 2.62 41.33
CA PRO A 420 52.33 1.75 40.36
C PRO A 420 53.14 0.57 41.01
N GLU A 421 53.99 -0.11 40.21
CA GLU A 421 55.07 -1.10 40.53
C GLU A 421 54.63 -2.57 40.75
N ASN A 422 55.29 -3.62 40.22
CA ASN A 422 56.71 -3.84 40.01
C ASN A 422 57.01 -4.92 38.93
N LEU A 423 58.30 -4.98 38.57
CA LEU A 423 59.00 -5.57 37.41
C LEU A 423 59.03 -7.10 37.23
N THR A 424 59.55 -7.46 36.04
CA THR A 424 60.34 -8.67 35.64
C THR A 424 59.50 -9.92 35.25
N GLU A 425 59.75 -10.67 34.17
CA GLU A 425 60.90 -10.84 33.28
C GLU A 425 60.44 -11.65 32.04
N ALA A 426 61.04 -11.43 30.87
CA ALA A 426 60.93 -12.29 29.67
C ALA A 426 62.31 -12.95 29.45
N PRO A 427 62.48 -14.07 28.70
CA PRO A 427 62.23 -14.07 27.24
C PRO A 427 61.80 -15.40 26.56
N ASN A 428 61.33 -15.22 25.33
CA ASN A 428 61.15 -16.15 24.18
C ASN A 428 62.44 -16.93 23.80
N PRO A 429 62.54 -17.84 22.78
CA PRO A 429 61.57 -18.25 21.74
C PRO A 429 61.55 -19.75 21.27
N ARG A 430 60.55 -20.03 20.40
CA ARG A 430 60.37 -21.08 19.36
C ARG A 430 61.64 -21.70 18.72
N PRO A 431 61.60 -22.94 18.14
CA PRO A 431 60.93 -23.19 16.85
C PRO A 431 60.31 -24.61 16.60
N ALA A 432 59.44 -24.69 15.58
CA ALA A 432 59.00 -25.91 14.86
C ALA A 432 60.07 -26.33 13.82
N PRO A 433 59.94 -27.38 12.97
CA PRO A 433 58.81 -28.28 12.68
C PRO A 433 59.17 -29.78 12.53
N GLY A 434 58.17 -30.65 12.36
CA GLY A 434 58.39 -32.07 12.09
C GLY A 434 57.19 -32.75 11.41
N THR A 435 57.31 -32.92 10.10
CA THR A 435 56.59 -33.87 9.23
C THR A 435 56.74 -35.30 9.72
N THR A 436 55.67 -36.12 9.69
CA THR A 436 55.67 -37.43 8.98
C THR A 436 54.32 -38.15 8.99
N ARG A 437 54.02 -38.66 7.78
CA ARG A 437 53.25 -39.84 7.36
C ARG A 437 51.74 -39.76 7.20
#